data_AF-A0A653DKV5-F1
#
_entry.id   AF-A0A653DKV5-F1
#
_cell.length_a   1.000
_cell.length_b   1.000
_cell.length_c   1.000
_cell.angle_alpha   90.00
_cell.angle_beta   90.00
_cell.angle_gamma   90.00
#
_symmetry.space_group_name_H-M   'P 1'
#
loop_
_entity.id
_entity.type
_entity.pdbx_description
1 polymer ?
#
loop_
_entity_poly.entity_id
_entity_poly.type
_entity_poly.pdbx_seq_one_letter_code
_entity_poly.pdbx_strand_id
1 'polypeptide(L)'
;MYKKLKKVLVLYVGGTIGMQKMEGGVYAPVANAFVHKVKYHTELHDADLAKQYFPNLKENELVLPVDSKTMILTTYEIVEYQPLLDSSNMGYKDWIRIAKDIEVIYFPLSLSFFKYI
;
A
#
# COMPACT_ATOMS: atom_id res chain seq x y z
N MET A 1 -2.07 23.40 9.62
CA MET A 1 -0.82 22.69 9.95
C MET A 1 -1.17 21.47 10.79
N TYR A 2 -0.74 20.27 10.40
CA TYR A 2 -0.98 19.05 11.18
C TYR A 2 -0.07 19.00 12.42
N LYS A 3 -0.49 18.28 13.47
CA LYS A 3 0.26 18.13 14.73
C LYS A 3 1.14 16.89 14.77
N LYS A 4 0.76 15.84 14.04
CA LYS A 4 1.47 14.55 14.04
C LYS A 4 1.42 13.93 12.65
N LEU A 5 2.57 13.38 12.21
CA LEU A 5 2.68 12.57 11.00
C LEU A 5 2.61 11.08 11.37
N LYS A 6 1.79 10.32 10.64
CA LYS A 6 1.78 8.86 10.67
C LYS A 6 2.15 8.32 9.30
N LYS A 7 2.97 7.27 9.28
CA LYS A 7 3.33 6.53 8.07
C LYS A 7 2.73 5.14 8.17
N VAL A 8 2.06 4.71 7.10
CA VAL A 8 1.41 3.41 7.00
C VAL A 8 1.92 2.71 5.75
N LEU A 9 2.18 1.42 5.85
CA LEU A 9 2.44 0.59 4.68
C LEU A 9 1.19 -0.22 4.36
N VAL A 10 0.79 -0.24 3.10
CA VAL A 10 -0.31 -1.03 2.57
C VAL A 10 0.28 -2.10 1.66
N LEU A 11 0.31 -3.34 2.13
CA LEU A 11 0.66 -4.49 1.31
C LEU A 11 -0.57 -4.93 0.51
N TYR A 12 -0.60 -4.61 -0.78
CA TYR A 12 -1.69 -5.02 -1.66
C TYR A 12 -1.38 -6.40 -2.26
N VAL A 13 -1.94 -7.43 -1.64
CA VAL A 13 -1.65 -8.83 -1.98
C VAL A 13 -2.59 -9.40 -3.05
N GLY A 14 -3.69 -8.72 -3.37
CA GLY A 14 -4.69 -9.15 -4.36
C GLY A 14 -6.11 -9.17 -3.83
N GLY A 15 -6.91 -10.13 -4.29
CA GLY A 15 -8.35 -10.21 -4.04
C GLY A 15 -9.19 -9.28 -4.92
N THR A 16 -10.50 -9.35 -4.75
CA THR A 16 -11.50 -8.69 -5.61
C THR A 16 -11.44 -7.17 -5.58
N ILE A 17 -10.95 -6.57 -4.49
CA ILE A 17 -10.92 -5.11 -4.28
C ILE A 17 -10.22 -4.33 -5.39
N GLY A 18 -9.19 -4.92 -6.03
CA GLY A 18 -8.45 -4.29 -7.13
C GLY A 18 -8.64 -4.97 -8.48
N MET A 19 -9.56 -5.95 -8.60
CA MET A 19 -9.85 -6.57 -9.88
C MET A 19 -10.56 -5.58 -10.82
N GLN A 20 -10.32 -5.75 -12.11
CA GLN A 20 -11.02 -5.02 -13.16
C GLN A 20 -11.96 -5.96 -13.92
N LYS A 21 -13.11 -5.41 -14.33
CA LYS A 21 -14.03 -6.12 -15.21
C LYS A 21 -13.43 -6.14 -16.61
N MET A 22 -13.12 -7.33 -17.09
CA MET A 22 -12.59 -7.58 -18.42
C MET A 22 -13.72 -7.73 -19.44
N GLU A 23 -13.36 -7.75 -20.72
CA GLU A 23 -14.29 -8.15 -21.78
C GLU A 23 -14.85 -9.56 -21.49
N GLY A 24 -16.16 -9.74 -21.67
CA GLY A 24 -16.86 -10.98 -21.30
C GLY A 24 -17.35 -11.04 -19.85
N GLY A 25 -17.14 -9.99 -19.04
CA GLY A 25 -17.75 -9.87 -17.70
C GLY A 25 -17.01 -10.61 -16.58
N VAL A 26 -15.86 -11.22 -16.88
CA VAL A 26 -14.97 -11.84 -15.90
C VAL A 26 -14.15 -10.77 -15.20
N TYR A 27 -13.86 -10.95 -13.92
CA TYR A 27 -12.99 -10.08 -13.14
C TYR A 27 -11.58 -10.67 -13.05
N ALA A 28 -10.56 -9.86 -13.30
CA ALA A 28 -9.17 -10.28 -13.24
C ALA A 28 -8.30 -9.22 -12.54
N PRO A 29 -7.20 -9.62 -11.87
CA PRO A 29 -6.23 -8.68 -11.36
C PRO A 29 -5.54 -7.94 -12.51
N VAL A 30 -5.37 -6.63 -12.39
CA VAL A 30 -4.64 -5.80 -13.36
C VAL A 30 -3.57 -5.03 -12.59
N ALA A 31 -2.32 -5.19 -13.01
CA ALA A 31 -1.19 -4.57 -12.33
C ALA A 31 -1.35 -3.05 -12.24
N ASN A 32 -1.05 -2.47 -11.08
CA ASN A 32 -1.13 -1.05 -10.74
C ASN A 32 -2.54 -0.41 -10.87
N ALA A 33 -3.57 -1.17 -11.22
CA ALA A 33 -4.93 -0.66 -11.35
C ALA A 33 -5.46 -0.11 -10.02
N PHE A 34 -5.15 -0.79 -8.92
CA PHE A 34 -5.61 -0.43 -7.60
C PHE A 34 -4.99 0.91 -7.14
N VAL A 35 -3.66 1.02 -7.17
CA VAL A 35 -2.97 2.25 -6.77
C VAL A 35 -3.39 3.45 -7.61
N HIS A 36 -3.55 3.27 -8.93
CA HIS A 36 -4.07 4.32 -9.80
C HIS A 36 -5.46 4.77 -9.36
N LYS A 37 -6.40 3.85 -9.14
CA LYS A 37 -7.76 4.21 -8.70
C LYS A 37 -7.75 4.95 -7.38
N VAL A 38 -7.01 4.44 -6.38
CA VAL A 38 -6.90 5.07 -5.05
C VAL A 38 -6.40 6.51 -5.16
N LYS A 39 -5.42 6.77 -6.03
CA LYS A 39 -4.84 8.10 -6.25
C LYS A 39 -5.83 9.14 -6.80
N TYR A 40 -6.86 8.72 -7.54
CA TYR A 40 -7.88 9.62 -8.08
C TYR A 40 -9.04 9.89 -7.11
N HIS A 41 -9.14 9.18 -5.99
CA HIS A 41 -10.18 9.41 -5.00
C HIS A 41 -9.71 10.40 -3.94
N THR A 42 -10.36 11.57 -3.85
CA THR A 42 -9.99 12.66 -2.91
C THR A 42 -10.08 12.26 -1.44
N GLU A 43 -10.93 11.29 -1.11
CA GLU A 43 -11.07 10.72 0.23
C GLU A 43 -9.85 9.86 0.63
N LEU A 44 -9.10 9.38 -0.37
CA LEU A 44 -7.95 8.49 -0.19
C LEU A 44 -6.63 9.19 -0.57
N HIS A 45 -6.67 10.25 -1.37
CA HIS A 45 -5.50 11.04 -1.73
C HIS A 45 -5.79 12.54 -1.84
N ASP A 46 -5.20 13.33 -0.95
CA ASP A 46 -5.17 14.78 -1.05
C ASP A 46 -3.93 15.25 -1.84
N ALA A 47 -4.13 15.54 -3.13
CA ALA A 47 -3.06 15.92 -4.05
C ALA A 47 -2.45 17.30 -3.72
N ASP A 48 -3.24 18.21 -3.17
CA ASP A 48 -2.77 19.56 -2.81
C ASP A 48 -1.88 19.50 -1.57
N LEU A 49 -2.31 18.76 -0.54
CA LEU A 49 -1.47 18.50 0.64
C LEU A 49 -0.21 17.71 0.26
N ALA A 50 -0.34 16.71 -0.61
CA ALA A 50 0.78 15.94 -1.13
C ALA A 50 1.83 16.86 -1.77
N LYS A 51 1.43 17.73 -2.69
CA LYS A 51 2.32 18.69 -3.35
C LYS A 51 2.92 19.70 -2.37
N GLN A 52 2.15 20.14 -1.38
CA GLN A 52 2.60 21.11 -0.38
C GLN A 52 3.68 20.55 0.56
N TYR A 53 3.46 19.36 1.11
CA TYR A 53 4.33 18.81 2.15
C TYR A 53 5.37 17.82 1.62
N PHE A 54 5.11 17.18 0.47
CA PHE A 54 5.96 16.12 -0.08
C PHE A 54 6.11 16.26 -1.61
N PRO A 55 6.86 17.26 -2.10
CA PRO A 55 6.95 17.57 -3.53
C PRO A 55 7.57 16.46 -4.40
N ASN A 56 8.24 15.48 -3.79
CA ASN A 56 8.92 14.36 -4.47
C ASN A 56 8.30 12.99 -4.11
N LEU A 57 6.98 12.92 -3.95
CA LEU A 57 6.27 11.66 -3.73
C LEU A 57 6.44 10.69 -4.92
N LYS A 58 6.65 9.42 -4.61
CA LYS A 58 6.59 8.36 -5.64
C LYS A 58 5.15 8.11 -6.07
N GLU A 59 4.98 7.41 -7.19
CA GLU A 59 3.66 7.07 -7.73
C GLU A 59 2.78 6.29 -6.73
N ASN A 60 3.42 5.43 -5.92
CA ASN A 60 2.77 4.55 -4.96
C ASN A 60 2.70 5.13 -3.53
N GLU A 61 3.14 6.37 -3.33
CA GLU A 61 3.07 7.07 -2.06
C GLU A 61 1.92 8.08 -2.09
N LEU A 62 1.04 8.01 -1.10
CA LEU A 62 -0.19 8.80 -1.03
C LEU A 62 -0.34 9.46 0.33
N VAL A 63 -1.22 10.46 0.36
CA VAL A 63 -1.48 11.31 1.53
C VAL A 63 -2.98 11.37 1.75
N LEU A 64 -3.45 10.96 2.92
CA LEU A 64 -4.86 11.12 3.29
C LEU A 64 -5.16 12.58 3.66
N PRO A 65 -6.41 13.05 3.45
CA PRO A 65 -6.88 14.31 4.02
C PRO A 65 -6.62 14.36 5.53
N VAL A 66 -6.29 15.55 6.05
CA VAL A 66 -6.04 15.71 7.49
C VAL A 66 -7.33 15.50 8.26
N ASP A 67 -7.29 14.60 9.25
CA ASP A 67 -8.38 14.45 10.21
C ASP A 67 -8.45 15.72 11.08
N SER A 68 -9.54 16.48 10.92
CA SER A 68 -9.76 17.75 11.61
C SER A 68 -9.87 17.62 13.13
N LYS A 69 -10.21 16.43 13.65
CA LYS A 69 -10.34 16.18 15.10
C LYS A 69 -8.99 15.84 15.72
N THR A 70 -8.22 14.96 15.07
CA THR A 70 -6.95 14.47 15.62
C THR A 70 -5.75 15.31 15.16
N MET A 71 -5.90 16.11 14.10
CA MET A 71 -4.83 16.87 13.45
C MET A 71 -3.67 15.97 13.01
N ILE A 72 -3.96 14.71 12.67
CA ILE A 72 -2.99 13.75 12.19
C ILE A 72 -2.97 13.79 10.66
N LEU A 73 -1.77 13.96 10.09
CA LEU A 73 -1.53 13.72 8.68
C LEU A 73 -1.06 12.27 8.52
N THR A 74 -1.75 11.49 7.68
CA THR A 74 -1.37 10.11 7.40
C THR A 74 -0.87 10.01 5.97
N THR A 75 0.38 9.57 5.85
CA THR A 75 0.98 9.16 4.57
C THR A 75 0.99 7.66 4.49
N TYR A 76 0.80 7.10 3.30
CA TYR A 76 0.87 5.67 3.13
C TYR A 76 1.47 5.27 1.79
N GLU A 77 2.21 4.18 1.79
CA GLU A 77 2.80 3.59 0.60
C GLU A 77 2.05 2.30 0.25
N ILE A 78 1.62 2.16 -1.00
CA ILE A 78 1.04 0.91 -1.51
C ILE A 78 2.15 0.10 -2.16
N VAL A 79 2.40 -1.09 -1.65
CA VAL A 79 3.30 -2.07 -2.26
C VAL A 79 2.47 -3.20 -2.84
N GLU A 80 2.44 -3.26 -4.17
CA GLU A 80 1.68 -4.27 -4.91
C GLU A 80 2.51 -5.56 -5.03
N TYR A 81 1.92 -6.69 -4.64
CA TYR A 81 2.57 -7.99 -4.80
C TYR A 81 2.52 -8.44 -6.25
N GLN A 82 3.61 -9.07 -6.68
CA GLN A 82 3.66 -9.80 -7.94
C GLN A 82 4.01 -11.28 -7.68
N PRO A 83 3.19 -12.23 -8.18
CA PRO A 83 1.84 -12.03 -8.74
C PRO A 83 0.82 -11.58 -7.67
N LEU A 84 -0.25 -10.91 -8.10
CA LEU A 84 -1.44 -10.69 -7.29
C LEU A 84 -2.15 -12.03 -7.01
N LEU A 85 -2.60 -12.23 -5.78
CA LEU A 85 -3.18 -13.48 -5.30
C LEU A 85 -4.71 -13.39 -5.25
N ASP A 86 -5.39 -14.45 -5.68
CA ASP A 86 -6.76 -14.70 -5.24
C ASP A 86 -6.71 -15.36 -3.85
N SER A 87 -7.51 -14.89 -2.90
CA SER A 87 -7.46 -15.37 -1.51
C SER A 87 -7.81 -16.85 -1.41
N SER A 88 -8.65 -17.36 -2.33
CA SER A 88 -8.99 -18.78 -2.46
C SER A 88 -7.78 -19.66 -2.80
N ASN A 89 -6.75 -19.08 -3.42
CA ASN A 89 -5.53 -19.76 -3.86
C ASN A 89 -4.35 -19.55 -2.88
N MET A 90 -4.52 -18.79 -1.79
CA MET A 90 -3.44 -18.52 -0.84
C MET A 90 -3.15 -19.74 0.04
N GLY A 91 -1.88 -20.16 0.06
CA GLY A 91 -1.37 -21.20 0.95
C GLY A 91 -0.56 -20.64 2.12
N TYR A 92 -0.07 -21.51 3.01
CA TYR A 92 0.75 -21.12 4.16
C TYR A 92 2.03 -20.35 3.76
N LYS A 93 2.60 -20.63 2.57
CA LYS A 93 3.80 -19.95 2.07
C LYS A 93 3.54 -18.47 1.79
N ASP A 94 2.36 -18.13 1.29
CA ASP A 94 1.98 -16.75 0.99
C ASP A 94 1.82 -15.94 2.30
N TRP A 95 1.22 -16.55 3.32
CA TRP A 95 1.13 -15.97 4.65
C TRP A 95 2.50 -15.75 5.31
N ILE A 96 3.42 -16.72 5.18
CA ILE A 96 4.80 -16.58 5.65
C ILE A 96 5.52 -15.43 4.92
N ARG A 97 5.31 -15.28 3.61
CA ARG A 97 5.86 -14.16 2.84
C ARG A 97 5.38 -12.82 3.40
N ILE A 98 4.08 -12.66 3.63
CA ILE A 98 3.51 -11.42 4.20
C ILE A 98 4.13 -11.12 5.57
N ALA A 99 4.23 -12.12 6.45
CA ALA A 99 4.84 -11.94 7.78
C ALA A 99 6.31 -11.52 7.70
N LYS A 100 7.10 -12.12 6.81
CA LYS A 100 8.51 -11.77 6.58
C LYS A 100 8.67 -10.37 6.02
N ASP A 101 7.82 -9.97 5.07
CA ASP A 101 7.87 -8.62 4.51
C ASP A 101 7.56 -7.57 5.58
N ILE A 102 6.58 -7.83 6.46
CA ILE A 102 6.31 -6.99 7.64
C ILE A 102 7.54 -6.93 8.56
N GLU A 103 8.15 -8.06 8.87
CA GLU A 103 9.36 -8.13 9.70
C GLU A 103 10.50 -7.27 9.14
N VAL A 104 10.81 -7.42 7.85
CA VAL A 104 11.89 -6.65 7.17
C VAL A 104 11.65 -5.14 7.28
N ILE A 105 10.39 -4.71 7.17
CA ILE A 105 10.03 -3.29 7.21
C ILE A 105 10.08 -2.72 8.63
N TYR A 106 9.67 -3.51 9.63
CA TYR A 106 9.75 -3.10 11.03
C TYR A 106 11.19 -3.15 11.58
N PHE A 107 12.01 -4.07 11.08
CA PHE A 107 13.37 -4.33 11.55
C PHE A 107 14.40 -4.23 10.41
N PRO A 108 14.60 -3.06 9.78
CA PRO A 108 15.48 -2.90 8.63
C PRO A 108 16.96 -3.22 8.90
N LEU A 109 17.35 -3.37 10.18
CA LEU A 109 18.71 -3.72 10.62
C LEU A 109 18.91 -5.23 10.91
N SER A 110 17.88 -6.08 10.79
CA SER A 110 18.00 -7.52 11.12
C SER A 110 18.64 -8.37 10.02
N LEU A 111 18.78 -7.85 8.79
CA LEU A 111 19.41 -8.56 7.67
C LEU A 111 20.93 -8.81 7.86
N SER A 112 21.57 -8.16 8.84
CA SER A 112 22.95 -8.51 9.25
C SER A 112 23.05 -9.66 10.25
N PHE A 113 21.96 -10.10 10.88
CA PHE A 113 22.01 -11.13 11.93
C PHE A 113 21.85 -12.57 11.39
N PHE A 114 21.19 -12.77 10.25
CA PHE A 114 20.97 -14.11 9.68
C PHE A 114 21.97 -14.52 8.59
N LYS A 115 23.03 -13.74 8.36
CA LYS A 115 24.09 -14.11 7.40
C LYS A 115 25.13 -15.09 7.95
N TYR A 116 24.98 -15.54 9.19
CA TYR A 116 25.95 -16.40 9.90
C TYR A 116 25.32 -17.57 10.66
N ILE A 117 24.17 -18.09 10.19
CA ILE A 117 23.65 -19.38 10.64
C ILE A 117 23.45 -20.30 9.43
#